data_AF-X1DZH4-F1
#
_entry.id   AF-X1DZH4-F1
#
_cell.length_a   1.000
_cell.length_b   1.000
_cell.length_c   1.000
_cell.angle_alpha   90.00
_cell.angle_beta   90.00
_cell.angle_gamma   90.00
#
_symmetry.space_group_name_H-M   'P 1'
#
loop_
_entity.id
_entity.type
_entity.pdbx_description
1 polymer ?
#
loop_
_entity_poly.entity_id
_entity_poly.type
_entity_poly.pdbx_seq_one_letter_code
_entity_poly.pdbx_strand_id
1 'polypeptide(L)'
;DKDKGKIKLLKAGKVPIFEEGLVELIKKNIKNGNLVFNSDTGNAIKKSEIIFICVGTPPLPSGKPDLSAIDEVAKLIGRNLNSYKIILNKSTVPIGTAKRIKKIIKENQNDDNKKYDFDIVS
;
A
#
# COMPACT_ATOMS: atom_id res chain seq x y z
N ASP A 1 6.18 4.09 1.69
CA ASP A 1 7.10 3.58 0.65
C ASP A 1 8.33 2.97 1.33
N LYS A 2 8.94 1.94 0.73
CA LYS A 2 10.17 1.31 1.25
C LYS A 2 11.42 2.17 0.99
N ASP A 3 11.37 3.03 0.00
CA ASP A 3 12.44 3.99 -0.30
C ASP A 3 12.41 5.16 0.70
N LYS A 4 13.32 5.10 1.68
CA LYS A 4 13.48 6.14 2.71
C LYS A 4 13.88 7.49 2.13
N GLY A 5 14.60 7.52 1.00
CA GLY A 5 15.00 8.74 0.30
C GLY A 5 13.78 9.47 -0.28
N LYS A 6 12.90 8.74 -0.97
CA LYS A 6 11.62 9.30 -1.47
C LYS A 6 10.75 9.82 -0.32
N ILE A 7 10.63 9.08 0.77
CA ILE A 7 9.86 9.54 1.94
C ILE A 7 10.45 10.82 2.53
N LYS A 8 11.78 10.94 2.62
CA LYS A 8 12.44 12.16 3.10
C LYS A 8 12.13 13.37 2.21
N LEU A 9 12.15 13.19 0.89
CA LEU A 9 11.78 14.24 -0.08
C LEU A 9 10.32 14.66 0.06
N LEU A 10 9.41 13.69 0.11
CA LEU A 10 7.96 13.93 0.22
C LEU A 10 7.61 14.66 1.53
N LYS A 11 8.24 14.28 2.65
CA LYS A 11 8.10 14.99 3.93
C LYS A 11 8.57 16.45 3.86
N ALA A 12 9.55 16.75 3.02
CA ALA A 12 10.03 18.11 2.77
C ALA A 12 9.18 18.86 1.73
N GLY A 13 8.03 18.31 1.30
CA GLY A 13 7.18 18.90 0.27
C GLY A 13 7.80 18.89 -1.13
N LYS A 14 8.79 18.01 -1.38
CA LYS A 14 9.41 17.80 -2.69
C LYS A 14 8.89 16.51 -3.31
N VAL A 15 8.55 16.55 -4.60
CA VAL A 15 7.93 15.43 -5.31
C VAL A 15 8.95 14.83 -6.29
N PRO A 16 9.14 13.51 -6.31
CA PRO A 16 10.13 12.87 -7.19
C PRO A 16 9.65 12.68 -8.64
N ILE A 17 8.51 13.26 -9.00
CA ILE A 17 7.90 13.24 -10.34
C ILE A 17 7.41 14.65 -10.66
N PHE A 18 7.27 14.95 -11.94
CA PHE A 18 6.66 16.19 -12.41
C PHE A 18 5.20 15.94 -12.78
N GLU A 19 4.30 16.66 -12.11
CA GLU A 19 2.86 16.66 -12.37
C GLU A 19 2.34 18.06 -12.01
N GLU A 20 1.55 18.67 -12.88
CA GLU A 20 1.08 20.04 -12.71
C GLU A 20 0.20 20.17 -11.45
N GLY A 21 0.53 21.13 -10.57
CA GLY A 21 -0.22 21.41 -9.34
C GLY A 21 -0.03 20.40 -8.18
N LEU A 22 0.72 19.31 -8.39
CA LEU A 22 0.88 18.26 -7.37
C LEU A 22 1.71 18.74 -6.15
N VAL A 23 2.73 19.56 -6.38
CA VAL A 23 3.60 20.08 -5.32
C VAL A 23 2.80 20.97 -4.36
N GLU A 24 1.97 21.85 -4.90
CA GLU A 24 1.11 22.77 -4.17
C GLU A 24 0.08 22.00 -3.34
N LEU A 25 -0.57 21.00 -3.96
CA LEU A 25 -1.56 20.14 -3.31
C LEU A 25 -0.95 19.35 -2.14
N ILE A 26 0.24 18.77 -2.33
CA ILE A 26 0.95 18.03 -1.28
C ILE A 26 1.32 18.96 -0.13
N LYS A 27 1.96 20.11 -0.41
CA LYS A 27 2.36 21.08 0.63
C LYS A 27 1.16 21.55 1.45
N LYS A 28 0.03 21.85 0.79
CA LYS A 28 -1.21 22.25 1.46
C LYS A 28 -1.72 21.16 2.41
N ASN A 29 -1.77 19.90 1.97
CA ASN A 29 -2.28 18.81 2.79
C ASN A 29 -1.33 18.37 3.90
N ILE A 30 0.00 18.50 3.71
CA ILE A 30 0.97 18.33 4.80
C ILE A 30 0.74 19.42 5.87
N LYS A 31 0.65 20.69 5.45
CA LYS A 31 0.44 21.82 6.38
C LYS A 31 -0.86 21.69 7.18
N ASN A 32 -1.91 21.17 6.55
CA ASN A 32 -3.21 20.96 7.19
C ASN A 32 -3.28 19.68 8.05
N GLY A 33 -2.24 18.84 8.05
CA GLY A 33 -2.24 17.56 8.77
C GLY A 33 -3.05 16.44 8.09
N ASN A 34 -3.59 16.68 6.90
CA ASN A 34 -4.40 15.72 6.15
C ASN A 34 -3.56 14.66 5.42
N LEU A 35 -2.27 14.91 5.21
CA LEU A 35 -1.35 14.02 4.50
C LEU A 35 -0.06 13.81 5.29
N VAL A 36 0.24 12.56 5.59
CA VAL A 36 1.46 12.15 6.29
C VAL A 36 2.19 11.10 5.46
N PHE A 37 3.46 11.35 5.15
CA PHE A 37 4.34 10.38 4.52
C PHE A 37 5.10 9.57 5.57
N ASN A 38 5.13 8.25 5.44
CA ASN A 38 5.85 7.36 6.36
C ASN A 38 6.51 6.18 5.62
N SER A 39 7.62 5.69 6.18
CA SER A 39 8.27 4.45 5.78
C SER A 39 7.88 3.26 6.66
N ASP A 40 7.31 3.51 7.84
CA ASP A 40 6.73 2.47 8.70
C ASP A 40 5.31 2.13 8.23
N THR A 41 5.26 1.20 7.27
CA THR A 41 4.00 0.74 6.69
C THR A 41 3.18 -0.09 7.68
N GLY A 42 3.79 -0.80 8.63
CA GLY A 42 3.08 -1.62 9.61
C GLY A 42 2.22 -0.77 10.54
N ASN A 43 2.79 0.32 11.07
CA ASN A 43 2.03 1.29 11.85
C ASN A 43 0.96 2.01 11.02
N ALA A 44 1.24 2.33 9.75
CA ALA A 44 0.25 2.90 8.86
C ALA A 44 -0.96 1.96 8.67
N ILE A 45 -0.73 0.67 8.42
CA ILE A 45 -1.78 -0.35 8.31
C ILE A 45 -2.64 -0.41 9.57
N LYS A 46 -2.00 -0.43 10.76
CA LYS A 46 -2.71 -0.52 12.04
C LYS A 46 -3.64 0.68 12.30
N LYS A 47 -3.28 1.87 11.79
CA LYS A 47 -4.04 3.11 11.96
C LYS A 47 -5.10 3.35 10.88
N SER A 48 -5.05 2.63 9.76
CA SER A 48 -5.96 2.81 8.63
C SER A 48 -7.19 1.93 8.72
N GLU A 49 -8.33 2.47 8.30
CA GLU A 49 -9.58 1.70 8.06
C GLU A 49 -9.64 1.18 6.61
N ILE A 50 -9.16 1.99 5.66
CA ILE A 50 -9.08 1.67 4.23
C ILE A 50 -7.61 1.72 3.77
N ILE A 51 -7.18 0.72 3.00
CA ILE A 51 -5.81 0.59 2.51
C ILE A 51 -5.82 0.49 0.99
N PHE A 52 -5.14 1.42 0.33
CA PHE A 52 -4.94 1.38 -1.12
C PHE A 52 -3.58 0.75 -1.47
N ILE A 53 -3.58 -0.22 -2.36
CA ILE A 53 -2.38 -0.80 -2.96
C ILE A 53 -2.14 -0.12 -4.31
N CYS A 54 -1.08 0.70 -4.37
CA CYS A 54 -0.74 1.53 -5.52
C CYS A 54 0.71 1.31 -5.99
N VAL A 55 1.22 0.08 -5.85
CA VAL A 55 2.59 -0.26 -6.29
C VAL A 55 2.65 -0.53 -7.79
N GLY A 56 3.82 -0.33 -8.39
CA GLY A 56 4.04 -0.67 -9.80
C GLY A 56 4.09 -2.19 -10.02
N THR A 57 3.64 -2.61 -11.21
CA THR A 57 3.64 -4.00 -11.70
C THR A 57 4.34 -4.06 -13.06
N PRO A 58 5.65 -3.72 -13.12
CA PRO A 58 6.38 -3.68 -14.39
C PRO A 58 6.37 -5.05 -15.08
N PRO A 59 6.48 -5.11 -16.42
CA PRO A 59 6.50 -6.38 -17.12
C PRO A 59 7.81 -7.15 -16.84
N LEU A 60 7.69 -8.46 -16.68
CA LEU A 60 8.80 -9.41 -16.69
C LEU A 60 9.33 -9.58 -18.13
N PRO A 61 10.50 -10.23 -18.34
CA PRO A 61 11.00 -10.56 -19.69
C PRO A 61 10.00 -11.35 -20.56
N SER A 62 9.06 -12.07 -19.92
CA SER A 62 7.97 -12.78 -20.59
C SER A 62 6.79 -11.89 -21.01
N GLY A 63 6.82 -10.59 -20.70
CA GLY A 63 5.73 -9.64 -20.92
C GLY A 63 4.61 -9.69 -19.87
N LYS A 64 4.62 -10.67 -18.97
CA LYS A 64 3.63 -10.77 -17.88
C LYS A 64 3.92 -9.73 -16.79
N PRO A 65 2.91 -9.16 -16.12
CA PRO A 65 3.14 -8.25 -14.99
C PRO A 65 3.88 -8.95 -13.85
N ASP A 66 4.88 -8.28 -13.29
CA ASP A 66 5.52 -8.69 -12.03
C ASP A 66 4.61 -8.36 -10.85
N LEU A 67 4.19 -9.39 -10.11
CA LEU A 67 3.33 -9.26 -8.93
C LEU A 67 4.10 -9.33 -7.61
N SER A 68 5.44 -9.38 -7.64
CA SER A 68 6.30 -9.46 -6.45
C SER A 68 5.98 -8.37 -5.42
N ALA A 69 5.83 -7.12 -5.88
CA ALA A 69 5.49 -5.99 -5.01
C ALA A 69 4.08 -6.11 -4.39
N ILE A 70 3.12 -6.64 -5.15
CA ILE A 70 1.75 -6.90 -4.64
C ILE A 70 1.79 -7.96 -3.54
N ASP A 71 2.53 -9.04 -3.77
CA ASP A 71 2.68 -10.12 -2.79
C ASP A 71 3.38 -9.64 -1.51
N GLU A 72 4.42 -8.81 -1.63
CA GLU A 72 5.10 -8.18 -0.49
C GLU A 72 4.14 -7.33 0.35
N VAL A 73 3.36 -6.46 -0.30
CA VAL A 73 2.37 -5.61 0.37
C VAL A 73 1.28 -6.47 1.03
N ALA A 74 0.77 -7.50 0.36
CA ALA A 74 -0.23 -8.41 0.90
C ALA A 74 0.27 -9.13 2.17
N LYS A 75 1.51 -9.64 2.17
CA LYS A 75 2.13 -10.24 3.37
C LYS A 75 2.22 -9.23 4.51
N LEU A 76 2.61 -7.99 4.21
CA LEU A 76 2.77 -6.94 5.20
C LEU A 76 1.43 -6.53 5.83
N ILE A 77 0.36 -6.46 5.01
CA ILE A 77 -1.01 -6.26 5.51
C ILE A 77 -1.40 -7.40 6.44
N GLY A 78 -1.26 -8.67 6.02
CA GLY A 78 -1.56 -9.84 6.85
C GLY A 78 -0.93 -9.75 8.24
N ARG A 79 0.39 -9.50 8.29
CA ARG A 79 1.17 -9.41 9.55
C ARG A 79 0.80 -8.24 10.45
N ASN A 80 0.08 -7.24 9.94
CA ASN A 80 -0.23 -6.00 10.67
C ASN A 80 -1.72 -5.72 10.80
N LEU A 81 -2.58 -6.62 10.33
CA LEU A 81 -4.02 -6.54 10.61
C LEU A 81 -4.26 -6.56 12.12
N ASN A 82 -5.10 -5.64 12.58
CA ASN A 82 -5.44 -5.44 13.99
C ASN A 82 -6.92 -5.12 14.23
N SER A 83 -7.71 -5.09 13.14
CA SER A 83 -9.12 -4.71 13.08
C SER A 83 -9.63 -5.06 11.67
N TYR A 84 -10.94 -4.99 11.47
CA TYR A 84 -11.51 -5.10 10.13
C TYR A 84 -11.01 -3.95 9.23
N LYS A 85 -10.67 -4.26 7.97
CA LYS A 85 -10.18 -3.27 6.99
C LYS A 85 -10.73 -3.53 5.60
N ILE A 86 -10.86 -2.46 4.81
CA ILE A 86 -11.14 -2.53 3.37
C ILE A 86 -9.83 -2.34 2.61
N ILE A 87 -9.52 -3.26 1.71
CA ILE A 87 -8.27 -3.27 0.96
C ILE A 87 -8.59 -3.08 -0.52
N LEU A 88 -8.16 -1.96 -1.07
CA LEU A 88 -8.45 -1.57 -2.45
C LEU A 88 -7.20 -1.72 -3.31
N ASN A 89 -7.23 -2.62 -4.29
CA ASN A 89 -6.14 -2.78 -5.23
C ASN A 89 -6.32 -1.81 -6.42
N LYS A 90 -5.49 -0.77 -6.47
CA LYS A 90 -5.52 0.21 -7.57
C LYS A 90 -4.50 -0.10 -8.67
N SER A 91 -3.46 -0.87 -8.34
CA SER A 91 -2.44 -1.34 -9.27
C SER A 91 -3.04 -2.15 -10.42
N THR A 92 -2.53 -1.93 -11.64
CA THR A 92 -2.93 -2.67 -12.83
C THR A 92 -2.42 -4.11 -12.74
N VAL A 93 -3.33 -5.05 -12.53
CA VAL A 93 -3.02 -6.46 -12.30
C VAL A 93 -3.90 -7.38 -13.15
N PRO A 94 -3.44 -8.61 -13.47
CA PRO A 94 -4.28 -9.59 -14.14
C PRO A 94 -5.52 -9.98 -13.33
N ILE A 95 -6.55 -10.46 -14.03
CA ILE A 95 -7.75 -11.06 -13.41
C ILE A 95 -7.34 -12.17 -12.44
N GLY A 96 -8.01 -12.24 -11.29
CA GLY A 96 -7.73 -13.22 -10.24
C GLY A 96 -6.71 -12.77 -9.19
N THR A 97 -6.03 -11.64 -9.40
CA THR A 97 -5.06 -11.11 -8.42
C THR A 97 -5.71 -10.77 -7.08
N ALA A 98 -6.97 -10.30 -7.06
CA ALA A 98 -7.72 -10.09 -5.83
C ALA A 98 -7.84 -11.37 -4.97
N LYS A 99 -8.08 -12.54 -5.60
CA LYS A 99 -8.11 -13.83 -4.88
C LYS A 99 -6.74 -14.20 -4.32
N ARG A 100 -5.67 -13.93 -5.08
CA ARG A 100 -4.28 -14.12 -4.63
C ARG A 100 -3.96 -13.26 -3.41
N ILE A 101 -4.27 -11.96 -3.46
CA ILE A 101 -4.09 -11.03 -2.33
C ILE A 101 -4.85 -11.56 -1.11
N LYS A 102 -6.12 -11.96 -1.27
CA LYS A 102 -6.94 -12.53 -0.18
C LYS A 102 -6.26 -13.72 0.49
N LYS A 103 -5.76 -14.65 -0.32
CA LYS A 103 -5.06 -15.86 0.16
C LYS A 103 -3.81 -15.48 0.95
N ILE A 104 -2.94 -14.65 0.38
CA ILE A 104 -1.69 -14.24 1.02
C ILE A 104 -1.93 -13.53 2.36
N ILE A 105 -2.90 -12.61 2.41
CA ILE A 105 -3.23 -11.90 3.66
C ILE A 105 -3.69 -12.88 4.73
N LYS A 106 -4.59 -13.82 4.41
CA LYS A 106 -5.08 -14.84 5.36
C LYS A 106 -3.95 -15.72 5.90
N GLU A 107 -3.05 -16.16 5.03
CA GLU A 107 -1.91 -17.02 5.39
C GLU A 107 -0.84 -16.30 6.24
N ASN A 108 -0.80 -14.97 6.21
CA ASN A 108 0.22 -14.17 6.88
C ASN A 108 -0.30 -13.38 8.09
N GLN A 109 -1.53 -13.66 8.56
CA GLN A 109 -2.01 -13.08 9.82
C GLN A 109 -1.25 -13.67 11.01
N ASN A 110 -0.90 -12.81 11.98
CA ASN A 110 -0.24 -13.25 13.21
C ASN A 110 -1.09 -14.29 13.95
N ASP A 111 -0.44 -15.11 14.76
CA ASP A 111 -1.04 -16.30 15.37
C ASP A 111 -1.51 -16.07 16.82
N ASP A 112 -1.88 -14.84 17.13
CA ASP A 112 -2.27 -14.41 18.47
C ASP A 112 -3.71 -14.85 18.85
N ASN A 113 -4.15 -16.03 18.41
CA ASN A 113 -5.51 -16.58 18.56
C ASN A 113 -6.65 -15.69 18.05
N LYS A 114 -6.34 -14.64 17.29
CA LYS A 114 -7.31 -13.70 16.73
C LYS A 114 -6.99 -13.45 15.27
N LYS A 115 -7.85 -13.96 14.38
CA LYS A 115 -7.83 -13.62 12.95
C LYS A 115 -8.80 -12.45 12.72
N TYR A 116 -8.39 -11.49 11.92
CA TYR A 116 -9.16 -10.31 11.55
C TYR A 116 -9.73 -10.49 10.14
N ASP A 117 -11.01 -10.23 9.99
CA ASP A 117 -11.65 -10.19 8.67
C ASP A 117 -11.31 -8.92 7.90
N PHE A 118 -11.47 -8.99 6.58
CA PHE A 118 -11.21 -7.89 5.66
C PHE A 118 -11.89 -8.18 4.32
N ASP A 119 -12.19 -7.13 3.58
CA ASP A 119 -12.66 -7.23 2.20
C ASP A 119 -11.65 -6.66 1.21
N ILE A 120 -11.68 -7.21 0.00
CA ILE A 120 -10.86 -6.74 -1.11
C ILE A 120 -11.76 -6.20 -2.20
N VAL A 121 -11.45 -4.99 -2.64
CA VAL A 121 -12.06 -4.31 -3.78
C VAL A 121 -10.96 -4.10 -4.83
N SER A 122 -11.23 -4.37 -6.10
CA SER A 122 -10.26 -4.21 -7.19
C SER A 122 -10.89 -3.63 -8.44
#